data_AF-A0A515KK77-F1
#
_entry.id   AF-A0A515KK77-F1
#
_cell.length_a   1.000
_cell.length_b   1.000
_cell.length_c   1.000
_cell.angle_alpha   90.00
_cell.angle_beta   90.00
_cell.angle_gamma   90.00
#
_symmetry.space_group_name_H-M   'P 1'
#
loop_
_entity.id
_entity.type
_entity.pdbx_description
1 polymer ?
#
loop_
_entity_poly.entity_id
_entity_poly.type
_entity_poly.pdbx_seq_one_letter_code
_entity_poly.pdbx_strand_id
1 'polypeptide(L)'
;MTIAPMEVTLAGNVVSLEMTSKSMMRVSEYFGGLIPANSALLSVDLQAMRKILASGLNKPLSDDDGLEAAIYETGVIDVQKYLIDYLDKLVTGGRGSPKPAVK
;
A
#
# COMPACT_ATOMS: atom_id res chain seq x y z
N MET A 1 5.35 21.18 1.98
CA MET A 1 4.61 20.51 3.07
C MET A 1 4.91 19.03 2.94
N THR A 2 5.59 18.44 3.92
CA THR A 2 6.00 17.03 3.88
C THR A 2 4.89 16.21 4.53
N ILE A 3 4.34 15.23 3.82
CA ILE A 3 3.33 14.32 4.35
C ILE A 3 4.05 13.29 5.23
N ALA A 4 3.60 13.08 6.46
CA ALA A 4 4.18 12.07 7.34
C ALA A 4 3.96 10.66 6.74
N PRO A 5 4.95 9.77 6.75
CA PRO A 5 4.79 8.43 6.19
C PRO A 5 3.75 7.61 6.97
N MET A 6 3.12 6.65 6.29
CA MET A 6 2.15 5.75 6.90
C MET A 6 2.88 4.53 7.45
N GLU A 7 2.75 4.28 8.74
CA GLU A 7 3.33 3.10 9.38
C GLU A 7 2.41 1.88 9.24
N VAL A 8 2.98 0.76 8.83
CA VAL A 8 2.31 -0.53 8.68
C VAL A 8 3.13 -1.58 9.41
N THR A 9 2.49 -2.48 10.14
CA THR A 9 3.21 -3.60 10.78
C THR A 9 3.15 -4.83 9.87
N LEU A 10 4.32 -5.37 9.53
CA LEU A 10 4.50 -6.59 8.73
C LEU A 10 5.42 -7.56 9.46
N ALA A 11 4.94 -8.76 9.79
CA ALA A 11 5.70 -9.80 10.53
C ALA A 11 6.39 -9.24 11.79
N GLY A 12 5.66 -8.43 12.57
CA GLY A 12 6.17 -7.77 13.77
C GLY A 12 7.12 -6.58 13.53
N ASN A 13 7.44 -6.26 12.28
CA ASN A 13 8.27 -5.11 11.92
C ASN A 13 7.42 -3.93 11.48
N VAL A 14 7.73 -2.74 11.98
CA VAL A 14 7.09 -1.50 11.50
C VAL A 14 7.80 -1.04 10.23
N VAL A 15 7.03 -0.88 9.15
CA VAL A 15 7.50 -0.34 7.87
C VAL A 15 6.79 0.98 7.57
N SER A 16 7.55 1.96 7.07
CA SER A 16 7.04 3.27 6.71
C SER A 16 6.79 3.36 5.21
N LEU A 17 5.56 3.70 4.82
CA LEU A 17 5.13 3.88 3.44
C LEU A 17 5.05 5.38 3.11
N GLU A 18 5.85 5.79 2.15
CA GLU A 18 5.91 7.16 1.65
C GLU A 18 4.71 7.48 0.75
N MET A 19 3.98 8.55 1.06
CA MET A 19 2.85 9.04 0.25
C MET A 19 3.29 10.19 -0.64
N THR A 20 4.07 9.86 -1.68
CA THR A 20 4.65 10.83 -2.61
C THR A 20 4.04 10.69 -4.01
N SER A 21 4.22 11.71 -4.86
CA SER A 21 3.88 11.62 -6.29
C SER A 21 4.60 10.44 -6.97
N LYS A 22 5.82 10.12 -6.55
CA LYS A 22 6.58 8.96 -7.05
C LYS A 22 5.91 7.63 -6.68
N SER A 23 5.40 7.51 -5.47
CA SER A 23 4.65 6.32 -5.03
C SER A 23 3.39 6.15 -5.87
N MET A 24 2.65 7.23 -6.12
CA MET A 24 1.46 7.23 -6.97
C MET A 24 1.78 6.85 -8.43
N MET A 25 2.87 7.39 -8.99
CA MET A 25 3.33 7.03 -10.34
C MET A 25 3.65 5.54 -10.45
N ARG A 26 4.37 4.96 -9.48
CA ARG A 26 4.67 3.52 -9.46
C ARG A 26 3.43 2.65 -9.41
N VAL A 27 2.44 3.02 -8.59
CA VAL A 27 1.14 2.31 -8.60
C VAL A 27 0.50 2.40 -9.98
N SER A 28 0.52 3.58 -10.61
CA SER A 28 0.00 3.72 -11.97
C SER A 28 0.75 2.89 -13.00
N GLU A 29 2.07 2.78 -12.89
CA GLU A 29 2.92 1.96 -13.78
C GLU A 29 2.65 0.46 -13.62
N TYR A 30 2.43 -0.01 -12.39
CA TYR A 30 2.19 -1.44 -12.13
C TYR A 30 0.80 -1.91 -12.56
N PHE A 31 -0.21 -1.05 -12.47
CA PHE A 31 -1.62 -1.46 -12.58
C PHE A 31 -2.38 -0.74 -13.70
N GLY A 32 -1.81 0.27 -14.36
CA GLY A 32 -2.53 1.13 -15.30
C GLY A 32 -3.46 2.13 -14.61
N GLY A 33 -3.23 2.42 -13.33
CA GLY A 33 -3.99 3.39 -12.53
C GLY A 33 -4.41 2.88 -11.15
N LEU A 34 -5.06 3.74 -10.38
CA LEU A 34 -5.47 3.45 -9.00
C LEU A 34 -6.72 2.56 -8.90
N ILE A 35 -7.66 2.68 -9.85
CA ILE A 35 -8.87 1.84 -9.85
C ILE A 35 -8.50 0.36 -10.07
N PRO A 36 -7.68 -0.01 -11.08
CA PRO A 36 -7.21 -1.39 -11.22
C PRO A 36 -6.41 -1.88 -10.01
N ALA A 37 -5.57 -1.03 -9.41
CA ALA A 37 -4.82 -1.38 -8.19
C ALA A 37 -5.75 -1.73 -7.02
N ASN A 38 -6.79 -0.94 -6.80
CA ASN A 38 -7.79 -1.20 -5.77
C ASN A 38 -8.58 -2.49 -6.06
N SER A 39 -8.95 -2.74 -7.33
CA SER A 39 -9.62 -3.98 -7.72
C SER A 39 -8.76 -5.21 -7.43
N ALA A 40 -7.45 -5.15 -7.71
CA ALA A 40 -6.51 -6.24 -7.44
C ALA A 40 -6.32 -6.48 -5.93
N LEU A 41 -6.34 -5.42 -5.11
CA LEU A 41 -6.35 -5.57 -3.66
C LEU A 41 -7.62 -6.28 -3.18
N LEU A 42 -8.79 -5.91 -3.70
CA LEU A 42 -10.06 -6.51 -3.30
C LEU A 42 -10.18 -7.99 -3.71
N SER A 43 -9.50 -8.41 -4.78
CA SER A 43 -9.37 -9.82 -5.16
C SER A 43 -8.32 -10.59 -4.36
N VAL A 44 -7.70 -9.96 -3.36
CA VAL A 44 -6.71 -10.59 -2.47
C VAL A 44 -5.48 -11.10 -3.25
N ASP A 45 -5.06 -10.35 -4.27
CA ASP A 45 -3.89 -10.69 -5.09
C ASP A 45 -2.59 -10.35 -4.32
N LEU A 46 -1.83 -11.39 -3.93
CA LEU A 46 -0.58 -11.24 -3.19
C LEU A 46 0.49 -10.45 -3.95
N GLN A 47 0.59 -10.63 -5.27
CA GLN A 47 1.50 -9.88 -6.12
C GLN A 47 1.10 -8.41 -6.19
N ALA A 48 -0.21 -8.14 -6.22
CA ALA A 48 -0.71 -6.78 -6.15
C ALA A 48 -0.35 -6.11 -4.81
N MET A 49 -0.55 -6.82 -3.69
CA MET A 49 -0.19 -6.32 -2.36
C MET A 49 1.31 -6.00 -2.25
N ARG A 50 2.17 -6.91 -2.73
CA ARG A 50 3.64 -6.69 -2.78
C ARG A 50 3.99 -5.43 -3.58
N LYS A 51 3.45 -5.28 -4.78
CA LYS A 51 3.73 -4.13 -5.66
C LYS A 51 3.27 -2.80 -5.05
N ILE A 52 2.11 -2.79 -4.38
CA ILE A 52 1.60 -1.60 -3.71
C ILE A 52 2.47 -1.23 -2.52
N LEU A 53 2.88 -2.20 -1.68
CA LEU A 53 3.84 -1.97 -0.60
C LEU A 53 5.18 -1.40 -1.13
N ALA A 54 5.74 -2.04 -2.15
CA ALA A 54 7.00 -1.61 -2.76
C ALA A 54 6.94 -0.17 -3.30
N SER A 55 5.77 0.27 -3.78
CA SER A 55 5.58 1.66 -4.23
C SER A 55 5.88 2.68 -3.13
N GLY A 56 5.48 2.38 -1.89
CA GLY A 56 5.63 3.24 -0.71
C GLY A 56 6.96 3.09 0.01
N LEU A 57 7.60 1.92 -0.05
CA LEU A 57 8.91 1.71 0.58
C LEU A 57 10.06 2.44 -0.12
N ASN A 58 9.83 3.01 -1.31
CA ASN A 58 10.85 3.63 -2.16
C ASN A 58 12.07 2.71 -2.44
N LYS A 59 11.87 1.40 -2.33
CA LYS A 59 12.87 0.37 -2.62
C LYS A 59 12.55 -0.32 -3.95
N PRO A 60 13.56 -0.73 -4.72
CA PRO A 60 13.33 -1.58 -5.89
C PRO A 60 12.69 -2.91 -5.47
N LEU A 61 11.86 -3.47 -6.35
CA LEU A 61 11.40 -4.86 -6.24
C LEU A 61 12.58 -5.77 -6.59
N SER A 62 13.48 -6.04 -5.64
CA SER A 62 14.37 -7.21 -5.78
C SER A 62 13.57 -8.48 -5.46
N ASP A 63 13.94 -9.57 -6.12
CA ASP A 63 13.10 -10.77 -6.25
C ASP A 63 13.30 -11.80 -5.13
N ASP A 64 14.17 -11.52 -4.14
CA ASP A 64 14.51 -12.45 -3.04
C ASP A 64 13.93 -12.02 -1.66
N ASP A 65 13.19 -10.92 -1.59
CA ASP A 65 13.03 -10.15 -0.35
C ASP A 65 11.77 -10.51 0.43
N GLY A 66 11.92 -10.81 1.73
CA GLY A 66 10.90 -11.27 2.67
C GLY A 66 9.61 -10.45 2.85
N LEU A 67 9.29 -9.53 1.95
CA LEU A 67 8.01 -8.82 1.89
C LEU A 67 6.84 -9.77 1.59
N GLU A 68 6.96 -10.71 0.65
CA GLU A 68 5.89 -11.70 0.40
C GLU A 68 5.65 -12.59 1.63
N ALA A 69 6.74 -13.09 2.22
CA ALA A 69 6.69 -13.87 3.45
C ALA A 69 6.10 -13.05 4.60
N ALA A 70 6.47 -11.78 4.74
CA ALA A 70 5.94 -10.90 5.78
C ALA A 70 4.45 -10.58 5.58
N ILE A 71 4.00 -10.42 4.34
CA ILE A 71 2.56 -10.27 4.03
C ILE A 71 1.80 -11.52 4.46
N TYR A 72 2.33 -12.70 4.13
CA TYR A 72 1.72 -13.98 4.49
C TYR A 72 1.65 -14.18 6.01
N GLU A 73 2.77 -13.95 6.72
CA GLU A 73 2.87 -14.08 8.18
C GLU A 73 1.97 -13.10 8.94
N THR A 74 1.80 -11.88 8.42
CA THR A 74 0.91 -10.87 9.02
C THR A 74 -0.57 -11.23 8.86
N GLY A 75 -0.91 -11.98 7.81
CA GLY A 75 -2.28 -12.22 7.41
C GLY A 75 -2.72 -11.27 6.31
N VAL A 76 -3.07 -11.85 5.17
CA VAL A 76 -3.37 -11.13 3.92
C VAL A 76 -4.53 -10.14 4.07
N ILE A 77 -5.53 -10.46 4.91
CA ILE A 77 -6.68 -9.59 5.19
C ILE A 77 -6.28 -8.36 6.00
N ASP A 78 -5.36 -8.48 6.94
CA ASP A 78 -4.93 -7.34 7.74
C ASP A 78 -4.04 -6.41 6.94
N VAL A 79 -3.17 -6.99 6.10
CA VAL A 79 -2.39 -6.23 5.11
C VAL A 79 -3.31 -5.50 4.13
N GLN A 80 -4.35 -6.16 3.60
CA GLN A 80 -5.32 -5.55 2.68
C GLN A 80 -5.92 -4.25 3.25
N LYS A 81 -6.32 -4.25 4.53
CA LYS A 81 -6.89 -3.05 5.19
C LYS A 81 -5.90 -1.88 5.18
N TYR A 82 -4.62 -2.15 5.49
CA TYR A 82 -3.57 -1.12 5.44
C TYR A 82 -3.36 -0.59 4.02
N LEU A 83 -3.41 -1.46 3.01
CA LEU A 83 -3.18 -1.06 1.63
C LEU A 83 -4.35 -0.29 1.02
N ILE A 84 -5.58 -0.58 1.43
CA ILE A 84 -6.75 0.25 1.06
C ILE A 84 -6.60 1.67 1.62
N ASP A 85 -6.27 1.80 2.91
CA ASP A 85 -6.03 3.11 3.55
C ASP A 85 -4.84 3.84 2.91
N TYR A 86 -3.80 3.11 2.53
CA TYR A 86 -2.66 3.68 1.81
C TYR A 86 -3.04 4.21 0.41
N LEU A 87 -3.79 3.45 -0.39
CA LEU A 87 -4.28 3.92 -1.69
C LEU A 87 -5.19 5.15 -1.55
N ASP A 88 -6.08 5.14 -0.56
CA ASP A 88 -6.96 6.27 -0.24
C ASP A 88 -6.17 7.55 0.13
N LYS A 89 -5.12 7.39 0.94
CA LYS A 89 -4.23 8.51 1.24
C LYS A 89 -3.44 8.96 0.02
N LEU A 90 -3.00 8.05 -0.86
CA LEU A 90 -2.32 8.44 -2.10
C LEU A 90 -3.21 9.32 -2.98
N VAL A 91 -4.49 8.96 -3.17
CA VAL A 91 -5.40 9.72 -4.06
C VAL A 91 -5.79 11.08 -3.49
N THR A 92 -5.71 11.25 -2.16
CA THR A 92 -6.06 12.49 -1.46
C THR A 92 -4.85 13.38 -1.15
N GLY A 93 -3.64 12.98 -1.56
CA GLY A 93 -2.40 13.69 -1.25
C GLY A 93 -2.04 13.62 0.23
N GLY A 94 -2.19 12.45 0.84
CA GLY A 94 -1.80 12.14 2.22
C GLY A 94 -2.87 12.41 3.28
N ARG A 95 -4.06 12.88 2.90
CA ARG A 95 -5.10 13.30 3.85
C ARG A 95 -6.02 12.17 4.31
N GLY A 96 -6.23 11.18 3.44
CA GLY A 96 -7.32 10.21 3.56
C GLY A 96 -8.66 10.82 3.17
N SER A 97 -9.59 9.97 2.76
CA SER A 97 -10.98 10.33 2.55
C SER A 97 -11.68 10.55 3.89
N PRO A 98 -12.64 11.49 3.97
CA PRO A 98 -13.45 11.64 5.17
C PRO A 98 -14.20 10.32 5.42
N LYS A 99 -13.93 9.70 6.57
CA LYS A 99 -14.69 8.52 7.00
C LYS A 99 -16.14 8.95 7.18
N PRO A 100 -17.12 8.26 6.58
CA PRO A 100 -18.52 8.58 6.80
C PRO A 100 -18.80 8.49 8.30
N ALA A 101 -19.49 9.49 8.84
CA ALA A 101 -19.94 9.46 10.22
C ALA A 101 -20.87 8.25 10.39
N VAL A 102 -20.43 7.25 11.14
CA VAL A 102 -21.28 6.13 11.52
C VAL A 102 -22.40 6.72 12.37
N LYS A 103 -23.63 6.65 11.87
CA LYS A 103 -24.84 6.95 12.65
C LYS A 103 -25.25 5.73 13.46
#